data_AF-A0A923DY39-F1
#
_entry.id   AF-A0A923DY39-F1
#
_cell.length_a   1.000
_cell.length_b   1.000
_cell.length_c   1.000
_cell.angle_alpha   90.00
_cell.angle_beta   90.00
_cell.angle_gamma   90.00
#
_symmetry.space_group_name_H-M   'P 1'
#
loop_
_entity.id
_entity.type
_entity.pdbx_description
1 polymer ?
#
loop_
_entity_poly.entity_id
_entity_poly.type
_entity_poly.pdbx_seq_one_letter_code
_entity_poly.pdbx_strand_id
1 'polypeptide(L)'
;MKIKLILLVTLTIFSTTVCHAQNDKMYNALHKAIKLNDKAFYSDEFYEKAHAFSINIGVNNKGIVDTVIISKKDDKELNKLFDFKTIINKIQMDKLNFIGYKNELLALVVMVFRGDDYFLKINNGDQLISEWLAISSTTSKNEKMKRKQIFLSPIVIESRGKPIKN
;
A
#
# COMPACT_ATOMS: atom_id res chain seq x y z
N MET A 1 -45.01 -0.80 -16.14
CA MET A 1 -44.29 -1.25 -14.92
C MET A 1 -43.03 -2.07 -15.21
N LYS A 2 -43.00 -2.93 -16.24
CA LYS A 2 -41.88 -3.85 -16.54
C LYS A 2 -40.56 -3.17 -16.99
N ILE A 3 -40.62 -2.06 -17.72
CA ILE A 3 -39.41 -1.34 -18.22
C ILE A 3 -38.60 -0.71 -17.07
N LYS A 4 -39.27 -0.14 -16.05
CA LYS A 4 -38.59 0.45 -14.87
C LYS A 4 -37.84 -0.61 -14.05
N LEU A 5 -38.38 -1.83 -13.96
CA LEU A 5 -37.73 -2.94 -13.25
C LEU A 5 -36.49 -3.45 -14.00
N ILE A 6 -36.56 -3.56 -15.33
CA ILE A 6 -35.41 -3.96 -16.16
C ILE A 6 -34.27 -2.95 -16.03
N LEU A 7 -34.60 -1.65 -16.05
CA LEU A 7 -33.63 -0.56 -15.93
C LEU A 7 -32.97 -0.55 -14.54
N LEU A 8 -33.74 -0.82 -13.48
CA LEU A 8 -33.23 -0.93 -12.11
C LEU A 8 -32.28 -2.13 -11.96
N VAL A 9 -32.65 -3.29 -12.53
CA VAL A 9 -31.84 -4.51 -12.50
C VAL A 9 -30.54 -4.34 -13.28
N THR A 10 -30.57 -3.70 -14.45
CA THR A 10 -29.35 -3.38 -15.22
C THR A 10 -28.46 -2.37 -14.48
N LEU A 11 -29.03 -1.36 -13.82
CA LEU A 11 -28.27 -0.42 -13.00
C LEU A 11 -27.59 -1.12 -11.81
N THR A 12 -28.27 -2.07 -11.16
CA THR A 12 -27.68 -2.85 -10.05
C THR A 12 -26.60 -3.83 -10.51
N ILE A 13 -26.76 -4.46 -11.68
CA ILE A 13 -25.73 -5.37 -12.23
C ILE A 13 -24.50 -4.58 -12.74
N PHE A 14 -24.67 -3.35 -13.22
CA PHE A 14 -23.54 -2.47 -13.52
C PHE A 14 -22.87 -1.90 -12.26
N SER A 15 -23.59 -1.79 -11.14
CA SER A 15 -23.00 -1.33 -9.88
C SER A 15 -22.16 -2.40 -9.17
N THR A 16 -22.39 -3.70 -9.42
CA THR A 16 -21.62 -4.78 -8.81
C THR A 16 -20.26 -5.02 -9.47
N THR A 17 -19.99 -4.44 -10.65
CA THR A 17 -18.72 -4.64 -11.38
C THR A 17 -17.61 -3.65 -11.02
N VAL A 18 -17.84 -2.68 -10.12
CA VAL A 18 -16.83 -1.65 -9.79
C VAL A 18 -16.32 -1.74 -8.34
N CYS A 19 -16.66 -2.80 -7.60
CA CYS A 19 -16.08 -3.06 -6.27
C CYS A 19 -14.89 -4.03 -6.35
N HIS A 20 -13.90 -3.75 -7.21
CA HIS A 20 -12.60 -4.42 -7.20
C HIS A 20 -11.52 -3.35 -7.09
N ALA A 21 -11.39 -2.71 -5.92
CA ALA A 21 -10.37 -1.68 -5.69
C ALA A 21 -8.94 -2.23 -5.84
N GLN A 22 -8.74 -3.55 -5.67
CA GLN A 22 -7.44 -4.20 -5.82
C GLN A 22 -7.60 -5.57 -6.49
N ASN A 23 -6.97 -5.75 -7.65
CA ASN A 23 -6.84 -7.07 -8.28
C ASN A 23 -5.74 -7.88 -7.58
N ASP A 24 -5.96 -9.18 -7.33
CA ASP A 24 -4.99 -10.11 -6.74
C ASP A 24 -3.61 -10.06 -7.41
N LYS A 25 -3.56 -9.85 -8.73
CA LYS A 25 -2.29 -9.71 -9.46
C LYS A 25 -1.50 -8.49 -8.99
N MET A 26 -2.16 -7.34 -8.80
CA MET A 26 -1.53 -6.13 -8.28
C MET A 26 -1.13 -6.30 -6.82
N TYR A 27 -1.99 -6.88 -5.98
CA TYR A 27 -1.64 -7.18 -4.58
C TYR A 27 -0.37 -8.03 -4.50
N ASN A 28 -0.31 -9.12 -5.27
CA ASN A 28 0.83 -10.02 -5.31
C ASN A 28 2.09 -9.34 -5.88
N ALA A 29 1.96 -8.47 -6.87
CA ALA A 29 3.07 -7.69 -7.41
C ALA A 29 3.65 -6.72 -6.36
N LEU A 30 2.78 -6.00 -5.66
CA LEU A 30 3.16 -5.10 -4.56
C LEU A 30 3.84 -5.88 -3.42
N HIS A 31 3.26 -7.01 -3.01
CA HIS A 31 3.85 -7.86 -1.98
C HIS A 31 5.23 -8.40 -2.37
N LYS A 32 5.44 -8.78 -3.65
CA LYS A 32 6.76 -9.19 -4.16
C LYS A 32 7.74 -8.03 -4.31
N ALA A 33 7.25 -6.83 -4.56
CA ALA A 33 8.08 -5.63 -4.64
C ALA A 33 8.63 -5.26 -3.25
N ILE A 34 7.77 -5.33 -2.22
CA ILE A 34 8.06 -5.01 -0.82
C ILE A 34 8.77 -6.20 -0.17
N LYS A 35 10.03 -6.43 -0.59
CA LYS A 35 10.86 -7.49 -0.05
C LYS A 35 11.46 -7.07 1.29
N LEU A 36 11.20 -7.86 2.32
CA LEU A 36 11.78 -7.74 3.64
C LEU A 36 13.21 -8.33 3.68
N ASN A 37 14.08 -7.73 4.49
CA ASN A 37 15.35 -8.30 4.88
C ASN A 37 15.14 -9.22 6.10
N ASP A 38 15.01 -10.52 5.83
CA ASP A 38 14.76 -11.53 6.88
C ASP A 38 15.80 -11.49 7.99
N LYS A 39 17.08 -11.27 7.67
CA LYS A 39 18.14 -11.21 8.70
C LYS A 39 17.91 -10.07 9.69
N ALA A 40 17.53 -8.89 9.19
CA ALA A 40 17.24 -7.75 10.04
C ALA A 40 15.93 -7.94 10.81
N PHE A 41 14.89 -8.44 10.14
CA PHE A 41 13.57 -8.68 10.74
C PHE A 41 13.63 -9.71 11.87
N TYR A 42 14.40 -10.79 11.69
CA TYR A 42 14.57 -11.83 12.70
C TYR A 42 15.68 -11.52 13.72
N SER A 43 16.36 -10.37 13.65
CA SER A 43 17.36 -9.97 14.64
C SER A 43 16.74 -9.62 16.00
N ASP A 44 17.51 -9.75 17.08
CA ASP A 44 17.05 -9.29 18.41
C ASP A 44 16.79 -7.78 18.44
N GLU A 45 17.44 -6.98 17.57
CA GLU A 45 17.21 -5.53 17.44
C GLU A 45 15.77 -5.19 17.02
N PHE A 46 15.07 -6.10 16.34
CA PHE A 46 13.71 -5.90 15.84
C PHE A 46 12.65 -6.70 16.62
N TYR A 47 13.03 -7.42 17.69
CA TYR A 47 12.07 -8.18 18.49
C TYR A 47 11.15 -7.23 19.28
N GLU A 48 9.85 -7.57 19.33
CA GLU A 48 8.79 -6.76 19.93
C GLU A 48 8.74 -5.32 19.42
N LYS A 49 8.85 -5.17 18.10
CA LYS A 49 8.70 -3.88 17.43
C LYS A 49 7.61 -3.94 16.38
N ALA A 50 6.98 -2.81 16.18
CA ALA A 50 5.99 -2.61 15.15
C ALA A 50 6.24 -1.26 14.46
N HIS A 51 6.26 -1.29 13.14
CA HIS A 51 6.37 -0.11 12.30
C HIS A 51 5.33 -0.17 11.22
N ALA A 52 4.96 1.01 10.74
CA ALA A 52 4.13 1.13 9.58
C ALA A 52 4.56 2.36 8.77
N PHE A 53 4.41 2.26 7.46
CA PHE A 53 4.71 3.32 6.52
C PHE A 53 3.75 3.27 5.34
N SER A 54 3.64 4.37 4.61
CA SER A 54 2.80 4.45 3.41
C SER A 54 3.62 4.44 2.13
N ILE A 55 3.06 3.84 1.07
CA ILE A 55 3.56 3.92 -0.31
C ILE A 55 2.46 4.54 -1.15
N ASN A 56 2.78 5.64 -1.82
CA ASN A 56 1.88 6.35 -2.72
C ASN A 56 2.35 6.18 -4.15
N ILE A 57 1.51 5.59 -4.99
CA ILE A 57 1.84 5.18 -6.35
C ILE A 57 0.97 5.97 -7.32
N GLY A 58 1.61 6.86 -8.07
CA GLY A 58 0.97 7.66 -9.08
C GLY A 58 0.98 6.95 -10.43
N VAL A 59 -0.20 6.74 -11.02
CA VAL A 59 -0.35 6.12 -12.33
C VAL A 59 -0.91 7.15 -13.31
N ASN A 60 -0.20 7.38 -14.41
CA ASN A 60 -0.60 8.39 -15.39
C ASN A 60 -1.73 7.91 -16.32
N ASN A 61 -2.16 8.77 -17.24
CA ASN A 61 -3.21 8.46 -18.21
C ASN A 61 -2.88 7.31 -19.17
N LYS A 62 -1.60 6.91 -19.30
CA LYS A 62 -1.16 5.75 -20.08
C LYS A 62 -1.14 4.46 -19.28
N GLY A 63 -1.44 4.50 -17.97
CA GLY A 63 -1.37 3.33 -17.09
C GLY A 63 0.06 3.02 -16.64
N ILE A 64 0.98 3.99 -16.74
CA ILE A 64 2.37 3.85 -16.34
C ILE A 64 2.54 4.50 -14.97
N VAL A 65 3.24 3.81 -14.06
CA VAL A 65 3.66 4.39 -12.78
C VAL A 65 4.71 5.47 -13.04
N ASP A 66 4.38 6.71 -12.72
CA ASP A 66 5.30 7.84 -12.90
C ASP A 66 5.81 8.42 -11.58
N THR A 67 5.17 8.07 -10.46
CA THR A 67 5.49 8.61 -9.15
C THR A 67 5.39 7.49 -8.11
N VAL A 68 6.40 7.37 -7.25
CA VAL A 68 6.34 6.52 -6.06
C VAL A 68 6.91 7.32 -4.89
N ILE A 69 6.13 7.54 -3.83
CA ILE A 69 6.52 8.29 -2.63
C ILE A 69 6.31 7.43 -1.40
N ILE A 70 7.33 7.36 -0.54
CA ILE A 70 7.32 6.58 0.70
C ILE A 70 7.50 7.53 1.89
N SER A 71 6.56 7.52 2.85
CA SER A 71 6.49 8.55 3.91
C SER A 71 7.61 8.50 4.95
N LYS A 72 8.25 7.33 5.13
CA LYS A 72 9.33 7.09 6.11
C LYS A 72 10.64 6.62 5.46
N LYS A 73 10.92 7.07 4.23
CA LYS A 73 12.08 6.61 3.45
C LYS A 73 13.43 6.84 4.16
N ASP A 74 13.51 7.82 5.07
CA ASP A 74 14.75 8.20 5.76
C ASP A 74 14.84 7.58 7.17
N ASP A 75 13.86 6.76 7.57
CA ASP A 75 13.87 6.07 8.86
C ASP A 75 14.97 4.99 8.88
N LYS A 76 15.88 5.08 9.85
CA LYS A 76 17.05 4.19 9.93
C LYS A 76 16.67 2.73 10.18
N GLU A 77 15.62 2.48 10.95
CA GLU A 77 15.20 1.13 11.28
C GLU A 77 14.49 0.49 10.10
N LEU A 78 13.59 1.21 9.44
CA LEU A 78 12.94 0.73 8.22
C LEU A 78 13.94 0.51 7.08
N ASN A 79 14.98 1.33 6.94
CA ASN A 79 16.04 1.12 5.96
C ASN A 79 16.90 -0.13 6.23
N LYS A 80 16.92 -0.65 7.45
CA LYS A 80 17.53 -1.97 7.73
C LYS A 80 16.63 -3.11 7.24
N LEU A 81 15.31 -2.92 7.31
CA LEU A 81 14.29 -3.92 6.94
C LEU A 81 13.98 -3.94 5.45
N PHE A 82 14.04 -2.79 4.79
CA PHE A 82 13.60 -2.61 3.41
C PHE A 82 14.63 -1.85 2.58
N ASP A 83 14.83 -2.30 1.35
CA ASP A 83 15.51 -1.52 0.32
C ASP A 83 14.47 -0.70 -0.46
N PHE A 84 14.21 0.52 0.01
CA PHE A 84 13.22 1.41 -0.61
C PHE A 84 13.55 1.78 -2.06
N LYS A 85 14.83 1.85 -2.43
CA LYS A 85 15.24 2.11 -3.81
C LYS A 85 14.84 0.95 -4.71
N THR A 86 15.10 -0.28 -4.28
CA THR A 86 14.66 -1.48 -5.00
C THR A 86 13.14 -1.58 -5.08
N ILE A 87 12.41 -1.24 -4.00
CA ILE A 87 10.94 -1.20 -4.01
C ILE A 87 10.42 -0.23 -5.07
N ILE A 88 10.91 1.02 -5.07
CA ILE A 88 10.51 2.05 -6.04
C ILE A 88 10.76 1.56 -7.47
N ASN A 89 11.97 1.05 -7.74
CA ASN A 89 12.34 0.56 -9.08
C ASN A 89 11.42 -0.58 -9.54
N LYS A 90 11.14 -1.56 -8.67
CA LYS A 90 10.26 -2.69 -9.01
C LYS A 90 8.83 -2.24 -9.33
N ILE A 91 8.28 -1.32 -8.53
CA ILE A 91 6.93 -0.79 -8.77
C ILE A 91 6.90 0.01 -10.09
N GLN A 92 7.90 0.84 -10.37
CA GLN A 92 7.96 1.63 -11.60
C GLN A 92 8.15 0.78 -12.87
N MET A 93 8.86 -0.35 -12.76
CA MET A 93 9.08 -1.26 -13.89
C MET A 93 7.86 -2.13 -14.21
N ASP A 94 6.94 -2.29 -13.26
CA ASP A 94 5.73 -3.10 -13.45
C ASP A 94 4.67 -2.32 -14.23
N LYS A 95 4.63 -2.53 -15.54
CA LYS A 95 3.67 -1.84 -16.43
C LYS A 95 2.31 -2.51 -16.50
N LEU A 96 2.26 -3.83 -16.28
CA LEU A 96 1.07 -4.62 -16.57
C LEU A 96 0.08 -4.61 -15.41
N ASN A 97 0.58 -4.62 -14.17
CA ASN A 97 -0.30 -4.74 -13.00
C ASN A 97 -0.98 -3.41 -12.61
N PHE A 98 -0.55 -2.28 -13.18
CA PHE A 98 -1.10 -0.95 -12.90
C PHE A 98 -1.94 -0.35 -14.04
N ILE A 99 -2.04 -1.02 -15.19
CA ILE A 99 -2.70 -0.46 -16.39
C ILE A 99 -4.20 -0.18 -16.20
N GLY A 100 -4.85 -0.85 -15.24
CA GLY A 100 -6.25 -0.62 -14.86
C GLY A 100 -6.49 0.65 -14.06
N TYR A 101 -5.44 1.27 -13.52
CA TYR A 101 -5.51 2.38 -12.56
C TYR A 101 -5.13 3.72 -13.20
N LYS A 102 -5.52 3.95 -14.46
CA LYS A 102 -5.11 5.14 -15.23
C LYS A 102 -5.57 6.42 -14.57
N ASN A 103 -4.66 7.38 -14.44
CA ASN A 103 -4.92 8.68 -13.81
C ASN A 103 -5.40 8.55 -12.34
N GLU A 104 -4.85 7.57 -11.62
CA GLU A 104 -5.16 7.32 -10.21
C GLU A 104 -3.92 7.48 -9.33
N LEU A 105 -4.15 7.82 -8.05
CA LEU A 105 -3.14 7.73 -7.00
C LEU A 105 -3.55 6.60 -6.07
N LEU A 106 -2.70 5.59 -5.99
CA LEU A 106 -2.90 4.44 -5.13
C LEU A 106 -2.15 4.66 -3.81
N ALA A 107 -2.88 4.63 -2.70
CA ALA A 107 -2.32 4.76 -1.37
C ALA A 107 -2.33 3.38 -0.69
N LEU A 108 -1.14 2.88 -0.35
CA LEU A 108 -0.93 1.59 0.31
C LEU A 108 -0.31 1.81 1.69
N VAL A 109 -0.79 1.07 2.69
CA VAL A 109 -0.11 0.95 3.99
C VAL A 109 0.63 -0.36 4.04
N VAL A 110 1.86 -0.30 4.56
CA VAL A 110 2.66 -1.47 4.90
C VAL A 110 2.84 -1.45 6.40
N MET A 111 2.44 -2.53 7.06
CA MET A 111 2.66 -2.78 8.48
C MET A 111 3.66 -3.92 8.60
N VAL A 112 4.69 -3.71 9.41
CA VAL A 112 5.69 -4.74 9.73
C VAL A 112 5.82 -4.84 11.23
N PHE A 113 5.67 -6.04 11.77
CA PHE A 113 5.81 -6.23 13.20
C PHE A 113 6.25 -7.63 13.55
N ARG A 114 6.86 -7.75 14.74
CA ARG A 114 7.35 -9.00 15.26
C ARG A 114 7.27 -9.05 16.76
N GLY A 115 6.91 -10.21 17.30
CA GLY A 115 6.82 -10.46 18.74
C GLY A 115 5.42 -10.94 19.12
N ASP A 116 5.21 -11.15 20.41
CA ASP A 116 3.95 -11.70 20.93
C ASP A 116 2.97 -10.58 21.34
N ASP A 117 3.50 -9.43 21.78
CA ASP A 117 2.73 -8.24 22.22
C ASP A 117 2.75 -7.08 21.19
N TYR A 118 2.88 -7.38 19.90
CA TYR A 118 3.08 -6.36 18.85
C TYR A 118 1.93 -5.34 18.74
N PHE A 119 0.69 -5.74 19.04
CA PHE A 119 -0.49 -4.86 18.97
C PHE A 119 -0.40 -3.69 19.97
N LEU A 120 0.36 -3.84 21.07
CA LEU A 120 0.55 -2.82 22.10
C LEU A 120 1.69 -1.83 21.78
N LYS A 121 2.41 -2.03 20.66
CA LYS A 121 3.67 -1.33 20.37
C LYS A 121 3.68 -0.53 19.07
N ILE A 122 2.54 -0.38 18.37
CA ILE A 122 2.42 0.57 17.26
C ILE A 122 2.36 1.99 17.84
N ASN A 123 3.52 2.52 18.22
CA ASN A 123 3.63 3.86 18.82
C ASN A 123 3.48 4.99 17.79
N ASN A 124 3.42 4.66 16.49
CA ASN A 124 3.33 5.61 15.39
C ASN A 124 1.95 5.64 14.71
N GLY A 125 0.91 5.04 15.30
CA GLY A 125 -0.43 4.94 14.71
C GLY A 125 -1.03 6.30 14.33
N ASP A 126 -1.01 7.27 15.26
CA ASP A 126 -1.52 8.63 15.02
C ASP A 126 -0.74 9.35 13.92
N GLN A 127 0.59 9.16 13.90
CA GLN A 127 1.44 9.72 12.85
C GLN A 127 1.08 9.13 11.48
N LEU A 128 0.78 7.84 11.42
CA LEU A 128 0.40 7.16 10.18
C LEU A 128 -0.94 7.65 9.64
N ILE A 129 -1.93 7.83 10.53
CA ILE A 129 -3.23 8.42 10.21
C ILE A 129 -3.04 9.85 9.70
N SER A 130 -2.20 10.65 10.37
CA SER A 130 -1.87 12.00 9.95
C SER A 130 -1.18 12.04 8.58
N GLU A 131 -0.26 11.13 8.29
CA GLU A 131 0.39 11.01 6.98
C GLU A 131 -0.63 10.67 5.89
N TRP A 132 -1.56 9.75 6.17
CA TRP A 132 -2.66 9.39 5.28
C TRP A 132 -3.61 10.55 4.98
N LEU A 133 -4.00 11.29 6.02
CA LEU A 133 -4.83 12.49 5.88
C LEU A 133 -4.07 13.58 5.11
N ALA A 134 -2.78 13.77 5.37
CA ALA A 134 -1.96 14.74 4.66
C ALA A 134 -1.86 14.41 3.16
N ILE A 135 -1.64 13.14 2.81
CA ILE A 135 -1.65 12.65 1.42
C ILE A 135 -3.00 12.97 0.77
N SER A 136 -4.11 12.65 1.44
CA SER A 136 -5.46 12.94 0.95
C SER A 136 -5.75 14.45 0.78
N SER A 137 -5.21 15.27 1.67
CA SER A 137 -5.34 16.73 1.59
C SER A 137 -4.46 17.35 0.49
N THR A 138 -3.34 16.72 0.15
CA THR A 138 -2.39 17.24 -0.84
C THR A 138 -2.82 16.89 -2.26
N THR A 139 -3.41 15.70 -2.45
CA THR A 139 -3.99 15.26 -3.73
C THR A 139 -5.21 16.07 -4.12
N SER A 140 -6.02 16.47 -3.13
CA SER A 140 -7.19 17.33 -3.36
C SER A 140 -6.82 18.79 -3.66
N LYS A 141 -5.69 19.29 -3.15
CA LYS A 141 -5.25 20.69 -3.37
C LYS A 141 -4.45 20.92 -4.66
N ASN A 142 -3.82 19.89 -5.22
CA ASN A 142 -3.01 20.03 -6.43
C ASN A 142 -3.87 19.97 -7.70
N GLU A 143 -4.43 21.10 -8.12
CA GLU A 143 -5.32 21.22 -9.29
C GLU A 143 -4.70 20.68 -10.61
N LYS A 144 -3.37 20.63 -10.72
CA LYS A 144 -2.64 20.13 -11.89
C LYS A 144 -2.55 18.60 -11.97
N MET A 145 -2.84 17.88 -10.89
CA MET A 145 -2.88 16.41 -10.86
C MET A 145 -4.16 15.94 -10.18
N LYS A 146 -5.32 16.15 -10.83
CA LYS A 146 -6.61 15.55 -10.43
C LYS A 146 -6.57 14.04 -10.68
N ARG A 147 -5.81 13.31 -9.87
CA ARG A 147 -5.83 11.85 -9.84
C ARG A 147 -6.90 11.40 -8.86
N LYS A 148 -7.71 10.42 -9.26
CA LYS A 148 -8.62 9.77 -8.33
C LYS A 148 -7.80 9.00 -7.31
N GLN A 149 -8.03 9.24 -6.03
CA GLN A 149 -7.36 8.50 -4.98
C GLN A 149 -8.05 7.16 -4.73
N ILE A 150 -7.26 6.08 -4.66
CA ILE A 150 -7.73 4.75 -4.28
C ILE A 150 -6.89 4.26 -3.11
N PHE A 151 -7.56 3.86 -2.03
CA PHE A 151 -6.91 3.19 -0.91
C PHE A 151 -6.85 1.69 -1.20
N LEU A 152 -5.64 1.15 -1.18
CA LEU A 152 -5.39 -0.28 -1.36
C LEU A 152 -5.50 -1.00 -0.02
N SER A 153 -5.77 -2.30 -0.06
CA SER A 153 -5.69 -3.14 1.14
C SER A 153 -4.26 -3.08 1.69
N PRO A 154 -4.10 -2.99 3.03
CA PRO A 154 -2.79 -2.94 3.63
C PRO A 154 -2.02 -4.24 3.39
N ILE A 155 -0.69 -4.13 3.33
CA ILE A 155 0.20 -5.29 3.38
C ILE A 155 0.71 -5.43 4.81
N VAL A 156 0.47 -6.61 5.39
CA VAL A 156 0.88 -6.95 6.75
C VAL A 156 1.98 -8.01 6.69
N ILE A 157 3.13 -7.69 7.27
CA ILE A 157 4.28 -8.58 7.42
C ILE A 157 4.45 -8.85 8.91
N GLU A 158 4.11 -10.07 9.34
CA GLU A 158 4.10 -10.45 10.74
C GLU A 158 4.83 -11.75 11.03
N SER A 159 5.41 -11.85 12.23
CA SER A 159 5.92 -13.11 12.77
C SER A 159 5.85 -13.13 14.29
N ARG A 160 5.43 -14.27 14.83
CA ARG A 160 5.43 -14.55 16.27
C ARG A 160 6.71 -15.27 16.66
N GLY A 161 7.29 -14.91 17.81
CA GLY A 161 8.46 -15.59 18.38
C GLY A 161 9.86 -15.04 18.04
N LYS A 162 10.82 -15.42 18.90
CA LYS A 162 12.27 -15.28 18.66
C LYS A 162 12.72 -16.22 17.54
N PRO A 163 13.78 -15.90 16.78
CA PRO A 163 14.22 -16.82 15.74
C PRO A 163 14.70 -18.11 16.41
N ILE A 164 14.37 -19.26 15.85
CA ILE A 164 14.94 -20.53 16.31
C ILE A 164 16.45 -20.40 16.05
N LYS A 165 17.24 -20.27 17.12
CA LYS A 165 18.69 -20.35 17.04
C LYS A 165 19.03 -21.78 16.60
N ASN A 166 19.49 -21.94 15.37
CA ASN A 166 20.25 -23.13 14.97
C ASN A 166 21.67 -23.00 15.52
#